data_AF-A2VA45-F1
#
_entry.id   AF-A2VA45-F1
#
_cell.length_a   1.000
_cell.length_b   1.000
_cell.length_c   1.000
_cell.angle_alpha   90.00
_cell.angle_beta   90.00
_cell.angle_gamma   90.00
#
_symmetry.space_group_name_H-M   'P 1'
#
loop_
_entity.id
_entity.type
_entity.pdbx_description
1 polymer ?
#
loop_
_entity_poly.entity_id
_entity_poly.type
_entity_poly.pdbx_seq_one_letter_code
_entity_poly.pdbx_strand_id
1 'polypeptide(L)'
;MQEEAVSQDAPSFPAQPPAPPDPARLPLPPHARPAPGVRLLRGAVYAVPDGSRPLETDLWLPEPADGPLPVVVFVHGGGWRTGLRDDPGPRFRHWLPGPFARLAGAGVAVVCPDYRLSGEARHPAQLDDLRALLVWLRDRAGELGLDP
;
A
#
# COMPACT_ATOMS: atom_id res chain seq x y z
N MET A 1 -21.08 2.62 -63.70
CA MET A 1 -21.98 2.12 -62.64
C MET A 1 -21.38 0.78 -62.23
N GLN A 2 -20.80 0.56 -61.06
CA GLN A 2 -21.05 1.11 -59.73
C GLN A 2 -19.71 1.13 -58.94
N GLU A 3 -19.47 2.14 -58.11
CA GLU A 3 -18.40 2.16 -57.09
C GLU A 3 -19.01 1.68 -55.77
N GLU A 4 -18.59 0.53 -55.26
CA GLU A 4 -18.97 0.06 -53.92
C GLU A 4 -18.12 0.80 -52.88
N ALA A 5 -18.78 1.66 -52.10
CA ALA A 5 -18.18 2.31 -50.95
C ALA A 5 -17.98 1.29 -49.81
N VAL A 6 -16.73 0.89 -49.58
CA VAL A 6 -16.35 0.15 -48.38
C VAL A 6 -16.46 1.09 -47.18
N SER A 7 -17.51 0.91 -46.38
CA SER A 7 -17.66 1.54 -45.08
C SER A 7 -16.57 1.02 -44.14
N GLN A 8 -15.56 1.85 -43.88
CA GLN A 8 -14.56 1.58 -42.84
C GLN A 8 -15.18 1.87 -41.48
N ASP A 9 -15.72 0.84 -40.83
CA ASP A 9 -16.10 0.91 -39.42
C ASP A 9 -14.82 0.85 -38.59
N ALA A 10 -14.33 2.01 -38.15
CA ALA A 10 -13.12 2.11 -37.35
C ALA A 10 -13.39 1.49 -35.96
N PRO A 11 -12.45 0.70 -35.40
CA PRO A 11 -12.64 0.13 -34.07
C PRO A 11 -12.82 1.26 -33.04
N SER A 12 -14.00 1.31 -32.43
CA SER A 12 -14.29 2.18 -31.29
C SER A 12 -13.56 1.62 -30.08
N PHE A 13 -12.43 2.22 -29.73
CA PHE A 13 -11.85 2.03 -28.41
C PHE A 13 -12.73 2.75 -27.38
N PRO A 14 -13.02 2.13 -26.23
CA PRO A 14 -13.77 2.81 -25.18
C PRO A 14 -13.02 4.10 -24.82
N ALA A 15 -13.77 5.21 -24.71
CA ALA A 15 -13.22 6.54 -24.44
C ALA A 15 -12.46 6.63 -23.10
N GLN A 16 -12.58 5.60 -22.26
CA GLN A 16 -11.84 5.47 -21.01
C GLN A 16 -11.46 4.00 -20.78
N PRO A 17 -10.21 3.70 -20.39
CA PRO A 17 -9.83 2.35 -19.98
C PRO A 17 -10.69 1.89 -18.79
N PRO A 18 -10.86 0.57 -18.60
CA PRO A 18 -11.57 0.05 -17.44
C PRO A 18 -10.90 0.55 -16.15
N ALA A 19 -11.73 0.85 -15.15
CA ALA A 19 -11.23 1.24 -13.84
C ALA A 19 -10.30 0.15 -13.28
N PRO A 20 -9.20 0.52 -12.62
CA PRO A 20 -8.32 -0.46 -11.98
C PRO A 20 -9.11 -1.31 -10.97
N PRO A 21 -8.73 -2.58 -10.78
CA PRO A 21 -9.39 -3.46 -9.81
C PRO A 21 -9.31 -2.84 -8.40
N ASP A 22 -10.38 -3.03 -7.62
CA ASP A 22 -10.49 -2.58 -6.24
C ASP A 22 -9.30 -3.10 -5.40
N PRO A 23 -8.42 -2.22 -4.89
CA PRO A 23 -7.25 -2.61 -4.11
C PRO A 23 -7.58 -3.43 -2.85
N ALA A 24 -8.77 -3.27 -2.28
CA ALA A 24 -9.22 -4.05 -1.14
C ALA A 24 -9.43 -5.54 -1.49
N ARG A 25 -9.60 -5.86 -2.77
CA ARG A 25 -9.87 -7.23 -3.27
C ARG A 25 -8.68 -7.90 -3.91
N LEU A 26 -7.55 -7.19 -4.05
CA LEU A 26 -6.33 -7.79 -4.57
C LEU A 26 -5.80 -8.85 -3.59
N PRO A 27 -5.20 -9.95 -4.08
CA PRO A 27 -4.58 -10.93 -3.19
C PRO A 27 -3.45 -10.27 -2.39
N LEU A 28 -3.34 -10.63 -1.11
CA LEU A 28 -2.19 -10.20 -0.31
C LEU A 28 -0.89 -10.79 -0.87
N PRO A 29 0.23 -10.06 -0.80
CA PRO A 29 1.52 -10.56 -1.25
C PRO A 29 2.01 -11.73 -0.39
N PRO A 30 2.97 -12.53 -0.88
CA PRO A 30 3.61 -13.56 -0.06
C PRO A 30 4.29 -12.94 1.17
N HIS A 31 4.38 -13.72 2.25
CA HIS A 31 5.00 -13.27 3.50
C HIS A 31 6.43 -13.79 3.67
N ALA A 32 7.26 -12.99 4.35
CA ALA A 32 8.57 -13.37 4.85
C ALA A 32 8.59 -13.42 6.38
N ARG A 33 9.66 -13.97 6.97
CA ARG A 33 9.89 -14.04 8.42
C ARG A 33 11.23 -13.38 8.76
N PRO A 34 11.30 -12.04 8.86
CA PRO A 34 12.55 -11.32 9.05
C PRO A 34 13.14 -11.46 10.47
N ALA A 35 12.33 -11.87 11.45
CA ALA A 35 12.74 -12.10 12.83
C ALA A 35 11.83 -13.17 13.47
N PRO A 36 12.26 -13.84 14.57
CA PRO A 36 11.39 -14.71 15.34
C PRO A 36 10.13 -13.95 15.78
N GLY A 37 8.97 -14.58 15.63
CA GLY A 37 7.71 -13.97 16.04
C GLY A 37 7.15 -12.91 15.08
N VAL A 38 7.77 -12.69 13.91
CA VAL A 38 7.41 -11.60 13.00
C VAL A 38 7.17 -12.11 11.59
N ARG A 39 5.99 -11.80 11.05
CA ARG A 39 5.56 -12.00 9.67
C ARG A 39 5.59 -10.67 8.92
N LEU A 40 6.17 -10.63 7.73
CA LEU A 40 6.26 -9.42 6.91
C LEU A 40 5.57 -9.63 5.56
N LEU A 41 4.57 -8.82 5.27
CA LEU A 41 3.97 -8.67 3.93
C LEU A 41 4.58 -7.44 3.27
N ARG A 42 5.19 -7.57 2.09
CA ARG A 42 5.75 -6.42 1.36
C ARG A 42 4.93 -6.10 0.13
N GLY A 43 4.68 -4.81 -0.10
CA GLY A 43 4.11 -4.33 -1.35
C GLY A 43 2.61 -4.62 -1.51
N ALA A 44 1.84 -4.64 -0.43
CA ALA A 44 0.38 -4.76 -0.55
C ALA A 44 -0.19 -3.47 -1.14
N VAL A 45 -0.84 -3.56 -2.32
CA VAL A 45 -1.43 -2.39 -2.97
C VAL A 45 -2.69 -1.97 -2.22
N TYR A 46 -2.71 -0.73 -1.72
CA TYR A 46 -3.84 -0.19 -0.97
C TYR A 46 -4.62 0.88 -1.76
N ALA A 47 -4.01 1.51 -2.76
CA ALA A 47 -4.65 2.50 -3.62
C ALA A 47 -4.02 2.55 -5.00
N VAL A 48 -4.82 2.93 -6.01
CA VAL A 48 -4.34 3.24 -7.38
C VAL A 48 -4.95 4.58 -7.80
N PRO A 49 -4.39 5.72 -7.35
CA PRO A 49 -4.92 7.03 -7.74
C PRO A 49 -4.76 7.26 -9.25
N ASP A 50 -5.72 7.94 -9.86
CA ASP A 50 -5.69 8.23 -11.29
C ASP A 50 -4.39 8.95 -11.70
N GLY A 51 -3.81 8.50 -12.81
CA GLY A 51 -2.56 9.06 -13.35
C GLY A 51 -1.34 8.87 -12.43
N SER A 52 -1.45 8.06 -11.38
CA SER A 52 -0.38 7.80 -10.42
C SER A 52 0.02 6.32 -10.45
N ARG A 53 1.22 6.02 -9.97
CA ARG A 53 1.62 4.64 -9.68
C ARG A 53 0.72 4.05 -8.58
N PRO A 54 0.59 2.71 -8.51
CA PRO A 54 0.01 2.06 -7.34
C PRO A 54 0.74 2.49 -6.06
N LEU A 55 -0.03 2.71 -5.01
CA LEU A 55 0.48 2.98 -3.67
C LEU A 55 0.43 1.68 -2.86
N GLU A 56 1.58 1.33 -2.32
CA GLU A 56 1.81 0.06 -1.64
C GLU A 56 2.09 0.26 -0.16
N THR A 57 1.87 -0.76 0.65
CA THR A 57 2.25 -0.77 2.05
C THR A 57 2.95 -2.06 2.44
N ASP A 58 3.91 -1.95 3.35
CA ASP A 58 4.55 -3.09 4.02
C ASP A 58 3.91 -3.27 5.41
N LEU A 59 3.53 -4.50 5.74
CA LEU A 59 2.92 -4.85 7.03
C LEU A 59 3.83 -5.78 7.81
N TRP A 60 4.25 -5.34 9.00
CA TRP A 60 4.98 -6.14 9.98
C TRP A 60 3.98 -6.61 11.03
N LEU A 61 3.72 -7.91 11.07
CA LEU A 61 2.68 -8.53 11.88
C LEU A 61 3.32 -9.46 12.92
N PRO A 62 2.89 -9.39 14.20
CA PRO A 62 3.14 -10.44 15.17
C PRO A 62 2.66 -11.82 14.67
N GLU A 63 3.43 -12.88 14.93
CA GLU A 63 3.04 -14.25 14.61
C GLU A 63 3.68 -15.27 15.56
N PRO A 64 2.91 -16.08 16.33
CA PRO A 64 1.45 -16.11 16.36
C PRO A 64 0.84 -14.85 17.00
N ALA A 65 -0.46 -14.65 16.78
CA ALA A 65 -1.25 -13.59 17.41
C ALA A 65 -2.36 -14.24 18.24
N ASP A 66 -2.55 -13.77 19.48
CA ASP A 66 -3.56 -14.29 20.42
C ASP A 66 -4.92 -13.57 20.30
N GLY A 67 -5.05 -12.63 19.35
CA GLY A 67 -6.25 -11.83 19.12
C GLY A 67 -6.01 -10.71 18.10
N PRO A 68 -6.99 -9.81 17.91
CA PRO A 68 -6.83 -8.62 17.07
C PRO A 68 -5.63 -7.77 17.50
N LEU A 69 -4.84 -7.35 16.52
CA LEU A 69 -3.55 -6.69 16.74
C LEU A 69 -3.72 -5.17 16.76
N PRO A 70 -3.23 -4.46 17.80
CA PRO A 70 -3.16 -3.00 17.74
C PRO A 70 -2.25 -2.57 16.59
N VAL A 71 -2.64 -1.50 15.90
CA VAL A 71 -1.97 -1.04 14.67
C VAL A 71 -1.24 0.29 14.89
N VAL A 72 0.01 0.35 14.43
CA VAL A 72 0.77 1.59 14.26
C VAL A 72 1.04 1.82 12.79
N VAL A 73 0.60 2.98 12.27
CA VAL A 73 0.95 3.44 10.92
C VAL A 73 2.20 4.32 10.99
N PHE A 74 3.31 3.86 10.40
CA PHE A 74 4.54 4.62 10.29
C PHE A 74 4.55 5.42 8.98
N VAL A 75 4.26 6.71 9.06
CA VAL A 75 4.40 7.64 7.94
C VAL A 75 5.84 8.14 7.89
N HIS A 76 6.55 7.83 6.81
CA HIS A 76 7.96 8.19 6.70
C HIS A 76 8.19 9.71 6.67
N GLY A 77 9.42 10.13 6.97
CA GLY A 77 9.81 11.53 6.93
C GLY A 77 10.08 12.04 5.51
N GLY A 78 10.90 13.09 5.39
CA GLY A 78 11.35 13.63 4.10
C GLY A 78 10.55 14.82 3.57
N GLY A 79 9.71 15.44 4.41
CA GLY A 79 8.99 16.67 4.09
C GLY A 79 8.10 16.55 2.86
N TRP A 80 7.49 15.37 2.65
CA TRP A 80 6.72 14.99 1.47
C TRP A 80 7.50 14.91 0.17
N ARG A 81 8.80 15.21 0.16
CA ARG A 81 9.61 15.28 -1.07
C ARG A 81 10.33 13.98 -1.39
N THR A 82 10.66 13.21 -0.37
CA THR A 82 11.45 11.98 -0.46
C THR A 82 11.02 10.99 0.62
N GLY A 83 11.48 9.75 0.48
CA GLY A 83 11.33 8.69 1.47
C GLY A 83 10.73 7.44 0.85
N LEU A 84 10.83 6.34 1.60
CA LEU A 84 10.39 5.01 1.20
C LEU A 84 9.76 4.34 2.41
N ARG A 85 8.75 3.49 2.19
CA ARG A 85 8.08 2.73 3.24
C ARG A 85 8.99 1.80 4.04
N ASP A 86 10.11 1.35 3.47
CA ASP A 86 11.06 0.44 4.11
C ASP A 86 12.23 1.17 4.81
N ASP A 87 12.27 2.51 4.77
CA ASP A 87 13.28 3.30 5.47
C ASP A 87 12.75 3.83 6.81
N PRO A 88 13.20 3.27 7.95
CA PRO A 88 12.83 3.79 9.28
C PRO A 88 13.55 5.11 9.62
N GLY A 89 14.39 5.63 8.74
CA GLY A 89 15.12 6.88 8.89
C GLY A 89 16.53 6.69 9.44
N PRO A 90 17.35 7.76 9.39
CA PRO A 90 18.79 7.68 9.56
C PRO A 90 19.23 7.21 10.94
N ARG A 91 18.41 7.45 11.98
CA ARG A 91 18.69 7.04 13.37
C ARG A 91 18.47 5.56 13.62
N PHE A 92 17.57 4.92 12.87
CA PHE A 92 17.10 3.57 13.17
C PHE A 92 17.44 2.53 12.10
N ARG A 93 17.84 2.95 10.89
CA ARG A 93 18.14 2.04 9.76
C ARG A 93 19.26 1.03 10.01
N HIS A 94 20.11 1.25 11.01
CA HIS A 94 21.21 0.34 11.38
C HIS A 94 20.84 -0.61 12.53
N TRP A 95 19.62 -0.54 13.08
CA TRP A 95 19.22 -1.39 14.19
C TRP A 95 18.95 -2.82 13.71
N LEU A 96 19.40 -3.80 14.51
CA LEU A 96 19.14 -5.22 14.31
C LEU A 96 18.60 -5.85 15.61
N PRO A 97 17.43 -6.51 15.60
CA PRO A 97 16.39 -6.36 14.58
C PRO A 97 15.96 -4.89 14.42
N GLY A 98 15.48 -4.51 13.24
CA GLY A 98 15.04 -3.14 12.94
C GLY A 98 13.83 -2.71 13.79
N PRO A 99 13.52 -1.41 13.85
CA PRO A 99 12.46 -0.88 14.73
C PRO A 99 11.08 -1.51 14.45
N PHE A 100 10.73 -1.74 13.18
CA PHE A 100 9.44 -2.34 12.82
C PHE A 100 9.32 -3.78 13.30
N ALA A 101 10.38 -4.59 13.12
CA ALA A 101 10.43 -5.95 13.67
C ALA A 101 10.39 -5.97 15.21
N ARG A 102 11.00 -4.99 15.89
CA ARG A 102 10.94 -4.88 17.35
C ARG A 102 9.52 -4.60 17.85
N LEU A 103 8.79 -3.70 17.18
CA LEU A 103 7.39 -3.40 17.51
C LEU A 103 6.48 -4.59 17.21
N ALA A 104 6.66 -5.25 16.07
CA ALA A 104 5.94 -6.49 15.74
C ALA A 104 6.23 -7.61 16.75
N GLY A 105 7.49 -7.79 17.14
CA GLY A 105 7.86 -8.75 18.19
C GLY A 105 7.30 -8.41 19.58
N ALA A 106 6.85 -7.17 19.78
CA ALA A 106 6.17 -6.71 20.99
C ALA A 106 4.63 -6.79 20.91
N GLY A 107 4.08 -7.41 19.86
CA GLY A 107 2.64 -7.62 19.71
C GLY A 107 1.88 -6.49 19.00
N VAL A 108 2.59 -5.58 18.30
CA VAL A 108 1.97 -4.45 17.59
C VAL A 108 2.16 -4.61 16.08
N ALA A 109 1.07 -4.58 15.31
CA ALA A 109 1.15 -4.53 13.86
C ALA A 109 1.70 -3.18 13.39
N VAL A 110 2.72 -3.17 12.54
CA VAL A 110 3.30 -1.94 11.97
C VAL A 110 2.99 -1.88 10.49
N VAL A 111 2.35 -0.81 10.06
CA VAL A 111 1.98 -0.56 8.66
C VAL A 111 2.83 0.60 8.14
N CYS A 112 3.60 0.37 7.10
CA CYS A 112 4.46 1.37 6.47
C CYS A 112 3.95 1.62 5.04
N PRO A 113 3.21 2.71 4.78
CA PRO A 113 2.68 3.01 3.46
C PRO A 113 3.65 3.85 2.63
N ASP A 114 3.62 3.64 1.31
CA ASP A 114 3.92 4.69 0.35
C ASP A 114 2.81 5.74 0.38
N TYR A 115 3.10 6.96 -0.06
CA TYR A 115 2.12 7.97 -0.42
C TYR A 115 2.71 8.85 -1.51
N ARG A 116 1.87 9.59 -2.25
CA ARG A 116 2.38 10.42 -3.35
C ARG A 116 3.31 11.49 -2.84
N LEU A 117 4.52 11.58 -3.37
CA LEU A 117 5.46 12.64 -3.00
C LEU A 117 5.02 13.97 -3.64
N SER A 118 5.50 15.10 -3.12
CA SER A 118 5.13 16.44 -3.57
C SER A 118 5.50 16.73 -5.03
N GLY A 119 6.44 15.95 -5.59
CA GLY A 119 6.78 15.97 -7.01
C GLY A 119 5.84 15.14 -7.89
N GLU A 120 5.09 14.20 -7.29
CA GLU A 120 4.08 13.38 -7.97
C GLU A 120 2.71 14.08 -7.92
N ALA A 121 2.31 14.59 -6.74
CA ALA A 121 1.04 15.28 -6.57
C ALA A 121 1.11 16.39 -5.51
N ARG A 122 0.36 17.48 -5.73
CA ARG A 122 0.24 18.58 -4.78
C ARG A 122 -0.66 18.20 -3.61
N HIS A 123 -0.43 18.85 -2.47
CA HIS A 123 -1.37 18.81 -1.35
C HIS A 123 -2.81 19.13 -1.82
N PRO A 124 -3.84 18.39 -1.37
CA PRO A 124 -3.86 17.45 -0.23
C PRO A 124 -3.60 15.97 -0.56
N ALA A 125 -3.07 15.62 -1.74
CA ALA A 125 -2.95 14.24 -2.21
C ALA A 125 -2.34 13.25 -1.19
N GLN A 126 -1.29 13.66 -0.47
CA GLN A 126 -0.65 12.86 0.58
C GLN A 126 -1.63 12.47 1.69
N LEU A 127 -2.49 13.40 2.11
CA LEU A 127 -3.48 13.15 3.16
C LEU A 127 -4.58 12.23 2.65
N ASP A 128 -5.00 12.40 1.40
CA ASP A 128 -6.01 11.54 0.77
C ASP A 128 -5.50 10.11 0.61
N ASP A 129 -4.22 9.94 0.27
CA ASP A 129 -3.57 8.63 0.19
C ASP A 129 -3.57 7.93 1.56
N LEU A 130 -3.20 8.65 2.62
CA LEU A 130 -3.23 8.10 3.98
C LEU A 130 -4.65 7.80 4.47
N ARG A 131 -5.66 8.57 4.06
CA ARG A 131 -7.08 8.24 4.33
C ARG A 131 -7.49 6.95 3.61
N ALA A 132 -7.08 6.80 2.35
CA ALA A 132 -7.35 5.58 1.58
C ALA A 132 -6.71 4.35 2.23
N LEU A 133 -5.49 4.49 2.75
CA LEU A 133 -4.84 3.43 3.54
C LEU A 133 -5.66 3.04 4.77
N LEU A 134 -6.16 4.01 5.55
CA LEU A 134 -6.95 3.71 6.76
C LEU A 134 -8.26 2.97 6.41
N VAL A 135 -8.91 3.35 5.30
CA VAL A 135 -10.08 2.63 4.80
C VAL A 135 -9.70 1.20 4.41
N TRP A 136 -8.62 1.03 3.65
CA TRP A 136 -8.14 -0.29 3.23
C TRP A 136 -7.77 -1.20 4.43
N LEU A 137 -7.12 -0.65 5.45
CA LEU A 137 -6.79 -1.38 6.68
C LEU A 137 -8.04 -1.86 7.41
N ARG A 138 -9.05 -0.99 7.54
CA ARG A 138 -10.33 -1.35 8.16
C ARG A 138 -11.04 -2.44 7.36
N ASP A 139 -11.07 -2.31 6.04
CA ASP A 139 -11.76 -3.27 5.16
C ASP A 139 -11.08 -4.65 5.18
N ARG A 140 -9.76 -4.70 5.41
CA ARG A 140 -8.97 -5.95 5.52
C ARG A 140 -8.65 -6.39 6.94
N ALA A 141 -9.15 -5.69 7.97
CA ALA A 141 -8.80 -5.95 9.35
C ALA A 141 -9.02 -7.42 9.75
N GLY A 142 -10.14 -8.02 9.31
CA GLY A 142 -10.43 -9.42 9.58
C GLY A 142 -9.45 -10.41 8.92
N GLU A 143 -9.02 -10.16 7.68
CA GLU A 143 -8.06 -11.02 6.97
C GLU A 143 -6.64 -10.88 7.54
N LEU A 144 -6.28 -9.68 7.98
CA LEU A 144 -4.96 -9.36 8.53
C LEU A 144 -4.85 -9.58 10.04
N GLY A 145 -5.97 -9.83 10.73
CA GLY A 145 -6.03 -9.98 12.19
C GLY A 145 -5.78 -8.68 12.94
N LEU A 146 -6.20 -7.53 12.39
CA LEU A 146 -5.99 -6.20 12.98
C LEU A 146 -7.17 -5.79 13.87
N ASP A 147 -6.89 -4.96 14.87
CA ASP A 147 -7.88 -4.21 15.64
C ASP A 147 -8.09 -2.82 14.97
N PRO A 148 -9.23 -2.60 14.28
CA PRO A 148 -9.45 -1.43 13.43
C PRO A 148 -9.84 -0.13 14.15
#